data_AF-A0A7H0GR10-F1
#
_entry.id   AF-A0A7H0GR10-F1
#
_cell.length_a   1.000
_cell.length_b   1.000
_cell.length_c   1.000
_cell.angle_alpha   90.00
_cell.angle_beta   90.00
_cell.angle_gamma   90.00
#
_symmetry.space_group_name_H-M   'P 1'
#
loop_
_entity.id
_entity.type
_entity.pdbx_description
1 polymer ?
#
loop_
_entity_poly.entity_id
_entity_poly.type
_entity_poly.pdbx_seq_one_letter_code
_entity_poly.pdbx_strand_id
1 'polypeptide(L)'
;MGRFLVYRLLRTIPATWAIVSLVFLLSRTLPTDVLLGQALTDKGLGSRSITAAEREATLLRVQQRFGLAGPVFYFSRTHSNTGTVWQWNGTDNQYHRWLSNAVQGDLGQSYRSGQPVTAVLAEALRFTLPLTTSAALLATLLSVALALWLVCGGPALLLSILYGIDALPLFVVALGLLLLLANPDFISLFPAYGMGQQATKNAPGTFKSALICTIARSR
;
A
#
# COMPACT_ATOMS: atom_id res chain seq x y z
N MET A 1 -30.29 26.03 2.27
CA MET A 1 -28.93 25.47 2.03
C MET A 1 -28.91 23.97 1.69
N GLY A 2 -29.82 23.13 2.23
CA GLY A 2 -29.80 21.67 1.96
C GLY A 2 -29.92 21.22 0.49
N ARG A 3 -30.79 21.87 -0.31
CA ARG A 3 -30.93 21.53 -1.75
C ARG A 3 -29.64 21.68 -2.57
N PHE A 4 -28.79 22.65 -2.21
CA PHE A 4 -27.51 22.86 -2.88
C PHE A 4 -26.50 21.76 -2.55
N LEU A 5 -26.42 21.36 -1.27
CA LEU A 5 -25.57 20.24 -0.83
C LEU A 5 -26.02 18.91 -1.46
N VAL A 6 -27.33 18.67 -1.52
CA VAL A 6 -27.90 17.45 -2.14
C VAL A 6 -27.56 17.41 -3.64
N TYR A 7 -27.73 18.51 -4.38
CA TYR A 7 -27.38 18.54 -5.80
C TYR A 7 -25.88 18.35 -6.05
N ARG A 8 -25.04 18.89 -5.17
CA ARG A 8 -23.58 18.73 -5.22
C ARG A 8 -23.17 17.28 -4.97
N LEU A 9 -23.78 16.62 -3.98
CA LEU A 9 -23.56 15.19 -3.67
C LEU A 9 -24.08 14.27 -4.77
N LEU A 10 -25.28 14.53 -5.30
CA LEU A 10 -25.86 13.73 -6.39
C LEU A 10 -24.98 13.76 -7.63
N ARG A 11 -24.33 14.90 -7.92
CA ARG A 11 -23.42 15.03 -9.06
C ARG A 11 -22.10 14.27 -8.86
N THR A 12 -21.63 14.07 -7.63
CA THR A 12 -20.40 13.32 -7.35
C THR A 12 -20.58 11.81 -7.43
N ILE A 13 -21.77 11.28 -7.11
CA ILE A 13 -22.05 9.83 -7.15
C ILE A 13 -21.66 9.16 -8.48
N PRO A 14 -22.09 9.63 -9.66
CA PRO A 14 -21.73 8.99 -10.93
C PRO A 14 -20.24 9.10 -11.23
N ALA A 15 -19.58 10.20 -10.85
CA ALA A 15 -18.14 10.35 -11.02
C ALA A 15 -17.37 9.37 -10.12
N THR A 16 -17.75 9.25 -8.85
CA THR A 16 -17.17 8.27 -7.93
C THR A 16 -17.39 6.85 -8.42
N TRP A 17 -18.60 6.52 -8.87
CA TRP A 17 -18.91 5.21 -9.43
C TRP A 17 -18.09 4.90 -10.69
N ALA A 18 -17.92 5.89 -11.58
CA ALA A 18 -17.10 5.76 -12.78
C ALA A 18 -15.62 5.54 -12.44
N ILE A 19 -15.07 6.29 -11.49
CA ILE A 19 -13.68 6.12 -11.03
C ILE A 19 -13.48 4.74 -10.40
N VAL A 20 -14.38 4.31 -9.51
CA VAL A 20 -14.31 3.00 -8.86
C VAL A 20 -14.41 1.87 -9.90
N SER A 21 -15.32 2.01 -10.86
CA SER A 21 -15.46 1.04 -11.96
C SER A 21 -14.22 1.00 -12.84
N LEU A 22 -13.64 2.17 -13.16
CA LEU A 22 -12.42 2.27 -13.94
C LEU A 22 -11.23 1.62 -13.21
N VAL A 23 -11.03 1.94 -11.93
CA VAL A 23 -9.97 1.35 -11.11
C VAL A 23 -10.14 -0.16 -11.00
N PHE A 24 -11.37 -0.64 -10.75
CA PHE A 24 -11.67 -2.06 -10.71
C PHE A 24 -11.33 -2.75 -12.04
N LEU A 25 -11.81 -2.20 -13.16
CA LEU A 25 -11.54 -2.74 -14.48
C LEU A 25 -10.03 -2.76 -14.73
N LEU A 26 -9.32 -1.64 -14.54
CA LEU A 26 -7.87 -1.58 -14.71
C LEU A 26 -7.14 -2.63 -13.86
N SER A 27 -7.51 -2.79 -12.59
CA SER A 27 -6.91 -3.80 -11.70
C SER A 27 -7.17 -5.26 -12.14
N ARG A 28 -8.27 -5.51 -12.85
CA ARG A 28 -8.73 -6.86 -13.26
C ARG A 28 -8.41 -7.19 -14.71
N THR A 29 -8.19 -6.20 -15.55
CA THR A 29 -7.79 -6.35 -16.96
C THR A 29 -6.28 -6.46 -17.14
N LEU A 30 -5.49 -6.17 -16.10
CA LEU A 30 -4.07 -6.51 -16.09
C LEU A 30 -3.93 -8.03 -16.22
N PRO A 31 -2.98 -8.54 -17.04
CA PRO A 31 -2.75 -9.96 -17.22
C PRO A 31 -2.38 -10.65 -15.89
N THR A 32 -3.39 -11.04 -15.11
CA THR A 32 -3.23 -11.81 -13.87
C THR A 32 -2.52 -13.14 -14.14
N ASP A 33 -2.58 -13.66 -15.35
CA ASP A 33 -1.83 -14.80 -15.88
C ASP A 33 -0.31 -14.64 -15.75
N VAL A 34 0.23 -13.44 -15.96
CA VAL A 34 1.68 -13.17 -15.84
C VAL A 34 2.09 -13.09 -14.36
N LEU A 35 1.31 -12.40 -13.53
CA LEU A 35 1.57 -12.26 -12.09
C LEU A 35 1.37 -13.56 -11.31
N LEU A 36 0.33 -14.35 -11.65
CA LEU A 36 0.16 -15.69 -11.11
C LEU A 36 1.24 -16.64 -11.61
N GLY A 37 1.61 -16.56 -12.90
CA GLY A 37 2.71 -17.36 -13.46
C GLY A 37 4.04 -17.10 -12.74
N GLN A 38 4.36 -15.82 -12.45
CA GLN A 38 5.55 -15.44 -11.71
C GLN A 38 5.49 -15.89 -10.24
N ALA A 39 4.37 -15.69 -9.54
CA ALA A 39 4.20 -16.14 -8.16
C ALA A 39 4.28 -17.68 -8.01
N LEU A 40 3.87 -18.42 -9.04
CA LEU A 40 4.01 -19.88 -9.11
C LEU A 40 5.45 -20.32 -9.43
N THR A 41 6.19 -19.52 -10.21
CA THR A 41 7.61 -19.76 -10.51
C THR A 41 8.49 -19.52 -9.27
N ASP A 42 8.18 -18.46 -8.52
CA ASP A 42 8.95 -17.98 -7.36
C ASP A 42 8.83 -18.89 -6.12
N LYS A 43 7.74 -19.68 -6.01
CA LYS A 43 7.51 -20.64 -4.90
C LYS A 43 8.17 -22.02 -5.08
N GLY A 44 9.14 -22.16 -6.00
CA GLY A 44 10.04 -23.32 -6.02
C GLY A 44 9.64 -24.48 -6.94
N LEU A 45 8.85 -24.23 -8.00
CA LEU A 45 8.58 -25.21 -9.07
C LEU A 45 9.54 -25.09 -10.28
N GLY A 46 10.66 -24.38 -10.10
CA GLY A 46 11.62 -24.00 -11.15
C GLY A 46 12.45 -25.12 -11.80
N SER A 47 12.07 -26.40 -11.69
CA SER A 47 12.78 -27.52 -12.33
C SER A 47 11.90 -28.52 -13.08
N ARG A 48 10.57 -28.37 -13.06
CA ARG A 48 9.67 -29.10 -13.97
C ARG A 48 9.04 -28.10 -14.92
N SER A 49 9.29 -28.26 -16.22
CA SER A 49 8.54 -27.60 -17.28
C SER A 49 7.06 -27.95 -17.12
N ILE A 50 6.31 -27.13 -16.38
CA ILE A 50 4.86 -27.29 -16.22
C ILE A 50 4.30 -27.25 -17.64
N THR A 51 3.75 -28.37 -18.09
CA THR A 51 3.16 -28.49 -19.44
C THR A 51 1.98 -27.52 -19.57
N ALA A 52 1.66 -27.06 -20.79
CA ALA A 52 0.60 -26.07 -21.01
C ALA A 52 -0.74 -26.50 -20.36
N ALA A 53 -1.07 -27.79 -20.45
CA ALA A 53 -2.25 -28.38 -19.84
C ALA A 53 -2.25 -28.36 -18.29
N GLU A 54 -1.09 -28.60 -17.66
CA GLU A 54 -0.97 -28.55 -16.19
C GLU A 54 -1.06 -27.11 -15.66
N ARG A 55 -0.57 -26.12 -16.44
CA ARG A 55 -0.71 -24.69 -16.10
C ARG A 55 -2.18 -24.30 -16.10
N GLU A 56 -2.92 -24.64 -17.15
CA GLU A 56 -4.36 -24.34 -17.26
C GLU A 56 -5.15 -24.97 -16.11
N ALA A 57 -4.92 -26.24 -15.79
CA ALA A 57 -5.56 -26.90 -14.67
C ALA A 57 -5.25 -26.22 -13.31
N THR A 58 -4.03 -25.73 -13.14
CA THR A 58 -3.62 -25.02 -11.92
C THR A 58 -4.27 -23.63 -11.83
N LEU A 59 -4.35 -22.90 -12.95
CA LEU A 59 -5.03 -21.61 -13.01
C LEU A 59 -6.51 -21.73 -12.66
N LEU A 60 -7.20 -22.74 -13.18
CA LEU A 60 -8.61 -22.99 -12.87
C LEU A 60 -8.83 -23.22 -11.37
N ARG A 61 -7.95 -23.97 -10.70
CA ARG A 61 -8.03 -24.18 -9.25
C ARG A 61 -7.83 -22.89 -8.46
N VAL A 62 -6.91 -22.03 -8.91
CA VAL A 62 -6.68 -20.74 -8.24
C VAL A 62 -7.86 -19.79 -8.47
N GLN A 63 -8.41 -19.73 -9.67
CA GLN A 63 -9.60 -18.92 -9.97
C GLN A 63 -10.82 -19.35 -9.15
N GLN A 64 -11.04 -20.67 -9.00
CA GLN A 64 -12.11 -21.20 -8.16
C GLN A 64 -11.94 -20.80 -6.69
N ARG A 65 -10.71 -20.88 -6.16
CA ARG A 65 -10.42 -20.51 -4.76
C ARG A 65 -10.71 -19.04 -4.45
N PHE A 66 -10.49 -18.15 -5.43
CA PHE A 66 -10.69 -16.71 -5.27
C PHE A 66 -12.03 -16.20 -5.82
N GLY A 67 -12.94 -17.07 -6.26
CA GLY A 67 -14.24 -16.69 -6.80
C GLY A 67 -14.16 -15.87 -8.10
N LEU A 68 -13.09 -16.06 -8.88
CA LEU A 68 -12.76 -15.30 -10.08
C LEU A 68 -13.32 -15.91 -11.37
N ALA A 69 -14.05 -17.03 -11.27
CA ALA A 69 -14.52 -17.81 -12.42
C ALA A 69 -15.72 -17.17 -13.18
N GLY A 70 -16.11 -15.94 -12.85
CA GLY A 70 -17.25 -15.25 -13.46
C GLY A 70 -16.85 -14.07 -14.34
N PRO A 71 -17.80 -13.48 -15.08
CA PRO A 71 -17.56 -12.26 -15.86
C PRO A 71 -17.09 -11.11 -14.96
N VAL A 72 -16.11 -10.34 -15.42
CA VAL A 72 -15.47 -9.27 -14.64
C VAL A 72 -16.46 -8.14 -14.34
N PHE A 73 -17.31 -7.79 -15.30
CA PHE A 73 -18.22 -6.65 -15.23
C PHE A 73 -19.59 -6.97 -15.82
N TYR A 74 -20.54 -6.03 -15.67
CA TYR A 74 -21.91 -6.16 -16.17
C TYR A 74 -22.00 -6.44 -17.67
N PHE A 75 -21.05 -5.95 -18.46
CA PHE A 75 -20.97 -6.21 -19.90
C PHE A 75 -19.64 -6.87 -20.23
N SER A 76 -19.70 -7.90 -21.05
CA SER A 76 -18.51 -8.54 -21.64
C SER A 76 -18.63 -8.58 -23.16
N ARG A 77 -17.47 -8.63 -23.83
CA ARG A 77 -17.38 -8.87 -25.26
C ARG A 77 -16.98 -10.32 -25.45
N THR A 78 -17.83 -11.12 -26.08
CA THR A 78 -17.49 -12.49 -26.47
C THR A 78 -17.22 -12.55 -27.97
N HIS A 79 -16.14 -13.24 -28.34
CA HIS A 79 -15.77 -13.41 -29.74
C HIS A 79 -16.36 -14.73 -30.25
N SER A 80 -17.32 -14.63 -31.16
CA SER A 80 -17.92 -15.77 -31.85
C SER A 80 -17.38 -15.83 -33.29
N ASN A 81 -17.41 -17.01 -33.91
CA ASN A 81 -17.03 -17.20 -35.32
C ASN A 81 -17.81 -16.30 -36.30
N THR A 82 -18.96 -15.76 -35.88
CA THR A 82 -19.83 -14.88 -36.66
C THR A 82 -19.74 -13.38 -36.29
N GLY A 83 -18.87 -13.00 -35.36
CA GLY A 83 -18.64 -11.60 -34.97
C GLY A 83 -18.47 -11.39 -33.46
N THR A 84 -18.27 -10.13 -33.06
CA THR A 84 -18.20 -9.75 -31.64
C THR A 84 -19.60 -9.42 -31.14
N VAL A 85 -20.07 -10.18 -30.15
CA VAL A 85 -21.39 -9.96 -29.55
C VAL A 85 -21.20 -9.41 -28.13
N TRP A 86 -22.00 -8.38 -27.79
CA TRP A 86 -22.08 -7.86 -26.44
C TRP A 86 -23.02 -8.74 -25.61
N GLN A 87 -22.51 -9.24 -24.50
CA GLN A 87 -23.28 -10.04 -23.55
C GLN A 87 -23.46 -9.25 -22.26
N TRP A 88 -24.72 -9.12 -21.82
CA TRP A 88 -25.07 -8.63 -20.49
C TRP A 88 -24.99 -9.77 -19.49
N ASN A 89 -24.19 -9.59 -18.44
CA ASN A 89 -23.91 -10.59 -17.41
C ASN A 89 -24.80 -10.44 -16.17
N GLY A 90 -25.72 -9.46 -16.13
CA GLY A 90 -26.58 -9.22 -14.98
C GLY A 90 -25.80 -8.84 -13.71
N THR A 91 -26.36 -9.14 -12.54
CA THR A 91 -25.74 -8.91 -11.23
C THR A 91 -24.75 -10.01 -10.83
N ASP A 92 -24.73 -11.14 -11.53
CA ASP A 92 -23.80 -12.23 -11.26
C ASP A 92 -22.43 -12.00 -11.93
N ASN A 93 -21.79 -10.90 -11.54
CA ASN A 93 -20.47 -10.52 -12.02
C ASN A 93 -19.54 -10.17 -10.85
N GLN A 94 -18.22 -10.24 -11.10
CA GLN A 94 -17.20 -10.02 -10.07
C GLN A 94 -17.29 -8.63 -9.46
N TYR A 95 -17.55 -7.60 -10.27
CA TYR A 95 -17.69 -6.22 -9.79
C TYR A 95 -18.86 -6.05 -8.83
N HIS A 96 -20.04 -6.59 -9.17
CA HIS A 96 -21.23 -6.46 -8.34
C HIS A 96 -21.06 -7.19 -7.00
N ARG A 97 -20.54 -8.43 -7.01
CA ARG A 97 -20.24 -9.17 -5.78
C ARG A 97 -19.20 -8.44 -4.93
N TRP A 98 -18.11 -7.96 -5.55
CA TRP A 98 -17.08 -7.19 -4.86
C TRP A 98 -17.63 -5.90 -4.25
N LEU A 99 -18.43 -5.13 -4.99
CA LEU A 99 -19.00 -3.89 -4.51
C LEU A 99 -19.98 -4.13 -3.36
N SER A 100 -20.85 -5.14 -3.49
CA SER A 100 -21.77 -5.55 -2.43
C SER A 100 -21.04 -5.93 -1.14
N ASN A 101 -20.00 -6.77 -1.25
CA ASN A 101 -19.20 -7.19 -0.10
C ASN A 101 -18.41 -6.02 0.49
N ALA A 102 -17.84 -5.16 -0.35
CA ALA A 102 -17.08 -3.99 0.10
C ALA A 102 -17.95 -3.01 0.90
N VAL A 103 -19.20 -2.81 0.48
CA VAL A 103 -20.18 -1.98 1.23
C VAL A 103 -20.54 -2.63 2.58
N GLN A 104 -20.50 -3.96 2.68
CA GLN A 104 -20.70 -4.70 3.92
C GLN A 104 -19.43 -4.76 4.79
N GLY A 105 -18.32 -4.18 4.34
CA GLY A 105 -17.03 -4.18 5.03
C GLY A 105 -16.14 -5.38 4.73
N ASP A 106 -16.52 -6.27 3.81
CA ASP A 106 -15.68 -7.36 3.33
C ASP A 106 -14.96 -6.97 2.03
N LEU A 107 -13.67 -6.65 2.14
CA LEU A 107 -12.80 -6.31 1.02
C LEU A 107 -12.20 -7.55 0.32
N GLY A 108 -12.50 -8.75 0.79
CA GLY A 108 -12.00 -10.00 0.26
C GLY A 108 -10.60 -10.38 0.78
N GLN A 109 -9.93 -11.26 0.04
CA GLN A 109 -8.66 -11.87 0.42
C GLN A 109 -7.50 -11.34 -0.44
N SER A 110 -6.34 -11.14 0.16
CA SER A 110 -5.10 -10.75 -0.53
C SER A 110 -4.63 -11.86 -1.45
N TYR A 111 -4.35 -11.53 -2.72
CA TYR A 111 -3.77 -12.49 -3.68
C TYR A 111 -2.36 -12.94 -3.32
N ARG A 112 -1.62 -12.12 -2.54
CA ARG A 112 -0.23 -12.40 -2.16
C ARG A 112 -0.14 -13.25 -0.90
N SER A 113 -0.85 -12.85 0.15
CA SER A 113 -0.76 -13.47 1.49
C SER A 113 -1.92 -14.42 1.80
N GLY A 114 -3.01 -14.40 1.04
CA GLY A 114 -4.21 -15.20 1.31
C GLY A 114 -4.96 -14.78 2.59
N GLN A 115 -4.63 -13.63 3.16
CA GLN A 115 -5.23 -13.08 4.37
C GLN A 115 -6.33 -12.05 4.06
N PRO A 116 -7.29 -11.82 4.97
CA PRO A 116 -8.34 -10.83 4.77
C PRO A 116 -7.73 -9.44 4.57
N VAL A 117 -8.13 -8.75 3.51
CA VAL A 117 -7.62 -7.41 3.18
C VAL A 117 -7.94 -6.44 4.33
N THR A 118 -9.12 -6.58 4.94
CA THR A 118 -9.53 -5.80 6.11
C THR A 118 -8.56 -5.94 7.28
N ALA A 119 -8.07 -7.15 7.56
CA ALA A 119 -7.11 -7.39 8.64
C ALA A 119 -5.76 -6.72 8.35
N VAL A 120 -5.28 -6.82 7.12
CA VAL A 120 -4.02 -6.18 6.68
C VAL A 120 -4.13 -4.65 6.79
N LEU A 121 -5.24 -4.05 6.33
CA LEU A 121 -5.46 -2.62 6.48
C LEU A 121 -5.58 -2.21 7.96
N ALA A 122 -6.30 -2.98 8.78
CA ALA A 122 -6.46 -2.69 10.20
C ALA A 122 -5.13 -2.72 10.94
N GLU A 123 -4.26 -3.70 10.65
CA GLU A 123 -2.92 -3.78 11.21
C GLU A 123 -2.05 -2.59 10.80
N ALA A 124 -2.06 -2.20 9.53
CA ALA A 124 -1.35 -1.01 9.05
C ALA A 124 -1.86 0.27 9.72
N LEU A 125 -3.18 0.46 9.77
CA LEU A 125 -3.82 1.63 10.38
C LEU A 125 -3.52 1.73 11.88
N ARG A 126 -3.41 0.60 12.59
CA ARG A 126 -3.06 0.58 14.01
C ARG A 126 -1.73 1.27 14.30
N PHE A 127 -0.77 1.19 13.38
CA PHE A 127 0.53 1.87 13.52
C PHE A 127 0.51 3.26 12.89
N THR A 128 -0.06 3.41 11.69
CA THR A 128 -0.05 4.69 10.97
C THR A 128 -0.88 5.76 11.67
N LEU A 129 -2.09 5.43 12.17
CA LEU A 129 -2.96 6.41 12.81
C LEU A 129 -2.30 7.12 14.00
N PRO A 130 -1.81 6.44 15.05
CA PRO A 130 -1.21 7.13 16.19
C PRO A 130 0.04 7.92 15.80
N LEU A 131 0.86 7.41 14.86
CA LEU A 131 2.04 8.12 14.36
C LEU A 131 1.66 9.42 13.65
N THR A 132 0.77 9.34 12.67
CA THR A 132 0.34 10.49 11.88
C THR A 132 -0.44 11.49 12.73
N THR A 133 -1.30 11.04 13.65
CA THR A 133 -2.03 11.96 14.54
C THR A 133 -1.10 12.64 15.54
N SER A 134 -0.14 11.92 16.13
CA SER A 134 0.82 12.51 17.06
C SER A 134 1.72 13.53 16.35
N ALA A 135 2.20 13.19 15.15
CA ALA A 135 2.97 14.11 14.32
C ALA A 135 2.17 15.36 13.94
N ALA A 136 0.91 15.19 13.52
CA ALA A 136 0.04 16.31 13.16
C ALA A 136 -0.26 17.23 14.36
N LEU A 137 -0.52 16.65 15.53
CA LEU A 137 -0.74 17.41 16.77
C LEU A 137 0.52 18.20 17.16
N LEU A 138 1.68 17.54 17.20
CA LEU A 138 2.95 18.21 17.52
C LEU A 138 3.29 19.30 16.50
N ALA A 139 3.14 19.03 15.21
CA ALA A 139 3.37 20.01 14.15
C ALA A 139 2.45 21.21 14.28
N THR A 140 1.17 20.99 14.59
CA THR A 140 0.19 22.08 14.78
C THR A 140 0.54 22.93 15.99
N LEU A 141 0.88 22.31 17.13
CA LEU A 141 1.26 23.02 18.35
C LEU A 141 2.53 23.85 18.14
N LEU A 142 3.56 23.26 17.52
CA LEU A 142 4.80 23.96 17.18
C LEU A 142 4.56 25.08 16.19
N SER A 143 3.73 24.87 15.17
CA SER A 143 3.37 25.88 14.18
C SER A 143 2.70 27.09 14.84
N VAL A 144 1.72 26.88 15.73
CA VAL A 144 1.05 27.96 16.46
C VAL A 144 2.04 28.69 17.38
N ALA A 145 2.88 27.96 18.11
CA ALA A 145 3.86 28.56 19.00
C ALA A 145 4.88 29.43 18.24
N LEU A 146 5.42 28.92 17.13
CA LEU A 146 6.34 29.67 16.27
C LEU A 146 5.67 30.88 15.65
N ALA A 147 4.43 30.74 15.14
CA ALA A 147 3.69 31.85 14.56
C ALA A 147 3.46 32.99 15.58
N LEU A 148 3.04 32.65 16.80
CA LEU A 148 2.87 33.63 17.88
C LEU A 148 4.21 34.27 18.26
N TRP A 149 5.29 33.48 18.31
CA TRP A 149 6.62 34.02 18.63
C TRP A 149 7.10 35.03 17.58
N LEU A 150 6.90 34.74 16.29
CA LEU A 150 7.22 35.70 15.22
C LEU A 150 6.41 37.00 15.35
N VAL A 151 5.11 36.91 15.68
CA VAL A 151 4.26 38.10 15.88
C VAL A 151 4.71 38.94 17.08
N CYS A 152 5.14 38.30 18.16
CA CYS A 152 5.60 38.97 19.39
C CYS A 152 7.05 39.48 19.32
N GLY A 153 7.63 39.63 18.13
CA GLY A 153 8.98 40.17 17.94
C GLY A 153 10.07 39.12 17.74
N GLY A 154 9.72 37.93 17.26
CA GLY A 154 10.68 36.89 16.89
C GLY A 154 11.66 37.37 15.80
N PRO A 155 12.88 36.81 15.74
CA PRO A 155 13.92 37.30 14.84
C PRO A 155 13.57 37.05 13.37
N ALA A 156 13.82 38.04 12.50
CA ALA A 156 13.59 37.91 11.05
C ALA A 156 14.37 36.73 10.42
N LEU A 157 15.53 36.38 10.99
CA LEU A 157 16.32 35.21 10.59
C LEU A 157 15.51 33.91 10.69
N LEU A 158 14.65 33.76 11.70
CA LEU A 158 13.81 32.58 11.86
C LEU A 158 12.90 32.40 10.65
N LEU A 159 12.26 33.48 10.19
CA LEU A 159 11.39 33.45 9.01
C LEU A 159 12.18 33.05 7.75
N SER A 160 13.40 33.57 7.58
CA SER A 160 14.29 33.19 6.47
C SER A 160 14.67 31.70 6.51
N ILE A 161 14.96 31.16 7.69
CA ILE A 161 15.26 29.72 7.86
C ILE A 161 14.03 28.87 7.50
N LEU A 162 12.84 29.26 7.96
CA LEU A 162 11.60 28.53 7.68
C LEU A 162 11.31 28.47 6.17
N TYR A 163 11.42 29.60 5.46
CA TYR A 163 11.30 29.63 4.00
C TYR A 163 12.41 28.83 3.30
N GLY A 164 13.63 28.86 3.83
CA GLY A 164 14.74 28.07 3.33
C GLY A 164 14.49 26.57 3.40
N ILE A 165 13.87 26.10 4.49
CA ILE A 165 13.47 24.70 4.65
C ILE A 165 12.31 24.35 3.70
N ASP A 166 11.30 25.22 3.59
CA ASP A 166 10.14 25.00 2.72
C ASP A 166 10.52 24.94 1.22
N ALA A 167 11.60 25.63 0.83
CA ALA A 167 12.14 25.57 -0.52
C ALA A 167 12.80 24.23 -0.86
N LEU A 168 13.12 23.38 0.13
CA LEU A 168 13.75 22.09 -0.11
C LEU A 168 12.71 21.07 -0.60
N PRO A 169 13.03 20.24 -1.61
CA PRO A 169 12.19 19.12 -1.97
C PRO A 169 12.00 18.16 -0.79
N LEU A 170 10.77 17.69 -0.57
CA LEU A 170 10.42 16.84 0.57
C LEU A 170 11.34 15.62 0.72
N PHE A 171 11.78 15.01 -0.38
CA PHE A 171 12.65 13.85 -0.35
C PHE A 171 14.05 14.16 0.21
N VAL A 172 14.58 15.37 -0.01
CA VAL A 172 15.89 15.80 0.51
C VAL A 172 15.83 15.93 2.01
N VAL A 173 14.76 16.58 2.51
CA VAL A 173 14.51 16.73 3.95
C VAL A 173 14.34 15.35 4.60
N ALA A 174 13.54 14.47 3.98
CA ALA A 174 13.33 13.12 4.48
C ALA A 174 14.63 12.30 4.52
N LEU A 175 15.46 12.35 3.46
CA LEU A 175 16.75 11.68 3.42
C LEU A 175 17.73 12.26 4.43
N GLY A 176 17.78 13.59 4.59
CA GLY A 176 18.61 14.26 5.59
C GLY A 176 18.23 13.84 7.01
N LEU A 177 16.94 13.80 7.33
CA LEU A 177 16.44 13.32 8.63
C LEU A 177 16.75 11.83 8.84
N LEU A 178 16.61 11.00 7.80
CA LEU A 178 16.96 9.58 7.88
C LEU A 178 18.46 9.40 8.19
N LEU A 179 19.34 10.08 7.44
CA LEU A 179 20.78 9.99 7.63
C LEU A 179 21.23 10.60 8.96
N LEU A 180 20.52 11.58 9.49
CA LEU A 180 20.87 12.20 10.76
C LEU A 180 20.38 11.37 11.96
N LEU A 181 19.12 10.88 11.94
CA LEU A 181 18.46 10.25 13.10
C LEU A 181 18.45 8.72 13.10
N ALA A 182 18.75 8.08 11.97
CA ALA A 182 18.78 6.62 11.84
C ALA A 182 20.16 6.06 11.45
N ASN A 183 21.20 6.89 11.49
CA ASN A 183 22.58 6.48 11.22
C ASN A 183 23.38 6.39 12.54
N PRO A 184 24.00 5.23 12.84
CA PRO A 184 24.86 5.09 14.02
C PRO A 184 26.06 6.04 14.03
N ASP A 185 26.53 6.52 12.89
CA ASP A 185 27.66 7.46 12.80
C ASP A 185 27.31 8.88 13.25
N PHE A 186 26.01 9.23 13.28
CA PHE A 186 25.51 10.53 13.73
C PHE A 186 24.67 10.41 15.00
N ILE A 187 23.34 10.26 14.85
CA ILE A 187 22.40 10.09 15.96
C ILE A 187 21.61 8.80 15.70
N SER A 188 21.67 7.85 16.62
CA SER A 188 20.99 6.54 16.55
C SER A 188 19.63 6.55 17.25
N LEU A 189 18.82 7.59 17.01
CA LEU A 189 17.54 7.76 17.70
C LEU A 189 16.47 6.79 17.20
N PHE A 190 16.50 6.46 15.90
CA PHE A 190 15.52 5.58 15.27
C PHE A 190 16.20 4.44 14.49
N PRO A 191 15.55 3.27 14.34
CA PRO A 191 16.08 2.20 13.50
C PRO A 191 15.92 2.56 12.01
N ALA A 192 16.90 2.17 11.19
CA ALA A 192 16.86 2.39 9.73
C ALA A 192 15.81 1.52 9.01
N TYR A 193 15.35 0.42 9.63
CA TYR A 193 14.36 -0.49 9.07
C TYR A 193 13.30 -0.86 10.11
N GLY A 194 12.09 -1.22 9.65
CA GLY A 194 10.96 -1.56 10.50
C GLY A 194 11.12 -2.87 11.28
N MET A 195 10.21 -3.11 12.22
CA MET A 195 10.22 -4.24 13.19
C MET A 195 10.05 -5.66 12.58
N GLY A 196 10.09 -5.80 11.25
CA GLY A 196 9.73 -7.04 10.54
C GLY A 196 10.88 -7.98 10.16
N GLN A 197 12.14 -7.65 10.48
CA GLN A 197 13.27 -8.57 10.28
C GLN A 197 14.17 -8.63 11.51
N GLN A 198 13.60 -9.04 12.64
CA GLN A 198 14.43 -9.57 13.71
C GLN A 198 14.77 -11.04 13.39
N ALA A 199 15.98 -11.23 12.87
CA ALA A 199 16.85 -12.36 13.23
C ALA A 199 16.30 -13.79 13.08
N THR A 200 15.88 -14.21 11.88
CA THR A 200 15.87 -15.64 11.54
C THR A 200 16.60 -15.90 10.24
N LYS A 201 17.91 -16.11 10.33
CA LYS A 201 18.69 -17.03 9.49
C LYS A 201 20.07 -17.25 10.13
N ASN A 202 20.14 -18.27 10.98
CA ASN A 202 21.28 -19.14 11.24
C ASN A 202 22.65 -18.48 11.50
N ALA A 203 22.94 -18.17 12.77
CA ALA A 203 24.28 -18.35 13.32
C ALA A 203 24.16 -18.93 14.74
N PRO A 204 24.48 -20.22 14.97
CA PRO A 204 24.67 -20.71 16.31
C PRO A 204 25.96 -20.10 16.86
N GLY A 205 25.84 -19.29 17.90
CA GLY A 205 26.95 -18.93 18.77
C GLY A 205 27.82 -17.75 18.34
N THR A 206 27.30 -16.52 18.38
CA THR A 206 28.18 -15.34 18.49
C THR A 206 27.50 -14.14 19.17
N PHE A 207 26.94 -14.35 20.38
CA PHE A 207 26.34 -13.25 21.16
C PHE A 207 27.28 -12.68 22.26
N LYS A 208 28.58 -13.03 22.27
CA LYS A 208 29.53 -12.54 23.29
C LYS A 208 30.78 -11.81 22.78
N SER A 209 31.01 -11.66 21.49
CA SER A 209 32.27 -11.05 20.99
C SER A 209 32.15 -9.62 20.44
N ALA A 210 30.95 -9.10 20.17
CA ALA A 210 30.81 -7.75 19.62
C ALA A 210 31.11 -6.63 20.63
N LEU A 211 31.00 -6.90 21.94
CA LEU A 211 31.34 -5.93 23.00
C LEU A 211 32.82 -5.93 23.39
N ILE A 212 33.60 -6.95 22.99
CA ILE A 212 35.02 -7.08 23.37
C ILE A 212 35.96 -6.58 22.26
N CYS A 213 35.54 -6.58 21.00
CA CYS A 213 36.43 -6.23 19.88
C CYS A 213 36.71 -4.72 19.74
N THR A 214 35.87 -3.84 20.29
CA THR A 214 36.09 -2.38 20.23
C THR A 214 37.21 -1.89 21.16
N ILE A 215 37.60 -2.67 22.18
CA ILE A 215 38.65 -2.28 23.14
C ILE A 215 40.04 -2.80 22.73
N ALA A 216 40.13 -3.75 21.79
CA ALA A 216 41.41 -4.33 21.37
C ALA A 216 42.05 -3.64 20.15
N ARG A 217 41.38 -2.67 19.52
CA ARG A 217 41.88 -1.96 18.31
C ARG A 217 42.33 -0.53 18.61
N SER A 218 42.92 -0.32 19.78
CA SER A 218 43.58 0.94 20.18
C SER A 218 44.90 0.68 20.89
N ARG A 219 45.77 -0.13 20.27
CA ARG A 219 47.23 -0.07 20.42
C ARG A 219 47.87 -0.34 19.06
#